data_AF-A0A221STQ7-F1
#
_entry.id   AF-A0A221STQ7-F1
#
_cell.length_a   1.000
_cell.length_b   1.000
_cell.length_c   1.000
_cell.angle_alpha   90.00
_cell.angle_beta   90.00
_cell.angle_gamma   90.00
#
_symmetry.space_group_name_H-M   'P 1'
#
loop_
_entity.id
_entity.type
_entity.pdbx_description
1 polymer ?
#
loop_
_entity_poly.entity_id
_entity_poly.type
_entity_poly.pdbx_seq_one_letter_code
_entity_poly.pdbx_strand_id
1 'polypeptide(L)'
;MSRRFRLLLPLSALALLSAAGVATQRLRAPNPIALGYEARTLQGFQLFVSPELQDHPDLMERLEWRLDEQLALVSRTLPAPHVRLLREETPIYLELDPDWERDSDGMRVGNEYLAYYRGRFLPWRSLQYTWTVLREGVPRDVGAITVPHPSTLIQSHAGHPTLMLHEFAHAFEDLKFNFASPAIQAAYDRAHAARLYRDDLTSDHYADRNPREYFATLSEIYFGLTKDKAPPNTPAALKALDPDGYAAIAAAWSVNPKAP
;
A
#
# COMPACT_ATOMS: atom_id res chain seq x y z
N MET A 1 -57.49 -23.08 62.27
CA MET A 1 -56.63 -21.88 62.24
C MET A 1 -55.19 -22.30 62.54
N SER A 2 -54.34 -22.40 61.52
CA SER A 2 -52.88 -22.39 61.68
C SER A 2 -52.23 -22.20 60.32
N ARG A 3 -51.66 -21.01 60.09
CA ARG A 3 -50.84 -20.68 58.92
C ARG A 3 -49.57 -21.53 58.94
N ARG A 4 -49.24 -22.20 57.83
CA ARG A 4 -47.87 -22.61 57.50
C ARG A 4 -47.62 -22.29 56.03
N PHE A 5 -47.08 -21.11 55.79
CA PHE A 5 -46.41 -20.79 54.54
C PHE A 5 -45.16 -21.66 54.44
N ARG A 6 -45.09 -22.52 53.42
CA ARG A 6 -43.83 -23.09 52.94
C ARG A 6 -43.45 -22.32 51.68
N LEU A 7 -42.45 -21.45 51.79
CA LEU A 7 -41.75 -20.88 50.66
C LEU A 7 -41.08 -22.03 49.89
N LEU A 8 -41.53 -22.30 48.67
CA LEU A 8 -40.76 -23.06 47.69
C LEU A 8 -39.96 -22.05 46.88
N LEU A 9 -38.65 -21.98 47.14
CA LEU A 9 -37.69 -21.33 46.24
C LEU A 9 -37.59 -22.19 44.97
N PRO A 10 -37.78 -21.65 43.76
CA PRO A 10 -37.31 -22.33 42.57
C PRO A 10 -35.78 -22.16 42.49
N LEU A 11 -35.06 -23.28 42.53
CA LEU A 11 -33.68 -23.35 42.03
C LEU A 11 -33.73 -23.09 40.52
N SER A 12 -33.49 -21.86 40.11
CA SER A 12 -33.08 -21.54 38.75
C SER A 12 -31.61 -21.15 38.80
N ALA A 13 -30.74 -22.14 38.66
CA ALA A 13 -29.32 -21.94 38.41
C ALA A 13 -29.17 -21.36 37.01
N LEU A 14 -29.29 -20.03 36.89
CA LEU A 14 -28.85 -19.33 35.70
C LEU A 14 -27.33 -19.23 35.80
N ALA A 15 -26.63 -20.19 35.20
CA ALA A 15 -25.22 -20.07 34.95
C ALA A 15 -25.01 -18.88 34.01
N LEU A 16 -24.72 -17.72 34.59
CA LEU A 16 -24.11 -16.60 33.90
C LEU A 16 -22.75 -17.08 33.42
N LEU A 17 -22.69 -17.65 32.20
CA LEU A 17 -21.47 -17.62 31.43
C LEU A 17 -21.17 -16.14 31.21
N SER A 18 -20.32 -15.58 32.06
CA SER A 18 -19.60 -14.38 31.72
C SER A 18 -18.91 -14.69 30.40
N ALA A 19 -19.36 -14.06 29.32
CA ALA A 19 -18.56 -13.90 28.12
C ALA A 19 -17.36 -13.01 28.50
N ALA A 20 -16.42 -13.60 29.26
CA ALA A 20 -15.08 -13.11 29.36
C ALA A 20 -14.60 -13.09 27.91
N GLY A 21 -14.44 -11.87 27.40
CA GLY A 21 -14.11 -11.64 26.01
C GLY A 21 -13.00 -12.58 25.61
N VAL A 22 -13.29 -13.44 24.63
CA VAL A 22 -12.25 -14.00 23.79
C VAL A 22 -11.71 -12.79 23.04
N ALA A 23 -10.82 -12.05 23.71
CA ALA A 23 -9.85 -11.21 23.04
C ALA A 23 -9.14 -12.19 22.12
N THR A 24 -9.52 -12.18 20.85
CA THR A 24 -8.75 -12.78 19.79
C THR A 24 -7.37 -12.16 19.92
N GLN A 25 -6.48 -12.88 20.57
CA GLN A 25 -5.08 -12.58 20.58
C GLN A 25 -4.68 -12.74 19.12
N ARG A 26 -4.79 -11.65 18.34
CA ARG A 26 -4.07 -11.54 17.08
C ARG A 26 -2.66 -11.96 17.45
N LEU A 27 -2.20 -13.08 16.91
CA LEU A 27 -0.83 -13.51 17.05
C LEU A 27 0.00 -12.28 16.68
N ARG A 28 0.58 -11.61 17.67
CA ARG A 28 1.36 -10.40 17.45
C ARG A 28 2.56 -10.89 16.68
N ALA A 29 2.57 -10.65 15.38
CA ALA A 29 3.76 -10.88 14.59
C ALA A 29 4.93 -10.13 15.26
N PRO A 30 6.14 -10.71 15.25
CA PRO A 30 7.34 -10.10 15.85
C PRO A 30 7.48 -8.60 15.57
N ASN A 31 7.80 -7.83 16.60
CA ASN A 31 8.17 -6.43 16.46
C ASN A 31 9.40 -6.35 15.53
N PRO A 32 9.42 -5.53 14.46
CA PRO A 32 10.57 -5.37 13.57
C PRO A 32 11.89 -5.13 14.32
N ILE A 33 11.85 -4.38 15.43
CA ILE A 33 13.01 -4.15 16.28
C ILE A 33 13.55 -5.45 16.90
N ALA A 34 12.67 -6.38 17.29
CA ALA A 34 13.08 -7.69 17.79
C ALA A 34 13.68 -8.58 16.70
N LEU A 35 13.45 -8.26 15.42
CA LEU A 35 14.08 -8.90 14.26
C LEU A 35 15.39 -8.22 13.86
N GLY A 36 15.86 -7.21 14.60
CA GLY A 36 17.11 -6.48 14.36
C GLY A 36 16.97 -5.29 13.41
N TYR A 37 15.76 -4.92 13.01
CA TYR A 37 15.59 -3.71 12.19
C TYR A 37 15.93 -2.46 13.00
N GLU A 38 16.57 -1.50 12.35
CA GLU A 38 16.75 -0.15 12.87
C GLU A 38 15.53 0.69 12.49
N ALA A 39 14.84 1.26 13.49
CA ALA A 39 13.75 2.21 13.23
C ALA A 39 14.32 3.60 12.95
N ARG A 40 13.86 4.20 11.85
CA ARG A 40 14.17 5.59 11.47
C ARG A 40 12.89 6.36 11.15
N THR A 41 13.03 7.68 11.04
CA THR A 41 11.98 8.57 10.57
C THR A 41 12.52 9.52 9.52
N LEU A 42 11.85 9.61 8.38
CA LEU A 42 12.21 10.49 7.27
C LEU A 42 10.95 11.14 6.72
N GLN A 43 10.94 12.48 6.60
CA GLN A 43 9.74 13.24 6.20
C GLN A 43 8.47 12.87 7.01
N GLY A 44 8.63 12.45 8.27
CA GLY A 44 7.57 12.00 9.16
C GLY A 44 7.04 10.58 8.90
N PHE A 45 7.58 9.85 7.92
CA PHE A 45 7.26 8.43 7.67
C PHE A 45 8.15 7.52 8.49
N GLN A 46 7.61 6.38 8.92
CA GLN A 46 8.34 5.36 9.66
C GLN A 46 9.08 4.44 8.70
N LEU A 47 10.38 4.26 8.94
CA LEU A 47 11.24 3.37 8.16
C LEU A 47 11.81 2.29 9.07
N PHE A 48 11.89 1.08 8.55
CA PHE A 48 12.58 -0.04 9.18
C PHE A 48 13.69 -0.51 8.26
N VAL A 49 14.94 -0.34 8.69
CA VAL A 49 16.14 -0.70 7.94
C VAL A 49 16.58 -2.10 8.35
N SER A 50 16.69 -3.02 7.40
CA SER A 50 17.10 -4.40 7.69
C SER A 50 18.52 -4.45 8.27
N PRO A 51 18.86 -5.46 9.09
CA PRO A 51 20.22 -5.67 9.58
C PRO A 51 21.26 -5.67 8.45
N GLU A 52 20.93 -6.30 7.34
CA GLU A 52 21.82 -6.42 6.18
C GLU A 52 22.13 -5.05 5.58
N LEU A 53 21.13 -4.16 5.44
CA LEU A 53 21.33 -2.81 4.91
C LEU A 53 22.10 -1.89 5.89
N GLN A 54 22.00 -2.13 7.20
CA GLN A 54 22.72 -1.34 8.21
C GLN A 54 24.26 -1.43 8.06
N ASP A 55 24.77 -2.53 7.52
CA ASP A 55 26.21 -2.73 7.26
C ASP A 55 26.71 -1.99 6.00
N HIS A 56 25.83 -1.27 5.29
CA HIS A 56 26.15 -0.54 4.05
C HIS A 56 25.76 0.95 4.12
N PRO A 57 26.45 1.76 4.95
CA PRO A 57 26.08 3.17 5.18
C PRO A 57 26.08 4.03 3.92
N ASP A 58 27.03 3.83 2.99
CA ASP A 58 27.08 4.58 1.73
C ASP A 58 25.87 4.28 0.81
N LEU A 59 25.39 3.03 0.82
CA LEU A 59 24.19 2.65 0.06
C LEU A 59 22.93 3.21 0.72
N MET A 60 22.90 3.20 2.05
CA MET A 60 21.82 3.79 2.83
C MET A 60 21.71 5.29 2.59
N GLU A 61 22.82 6.04 2.59
CA GLU A 61 22.81 7.49 2.31
C GLU A 61 22.20 7.80 0.94
N ARG A 62 22.57 7.04 -0.08
CA ARG A 62 22.02 7.19 -1.44
C ARG A 62 20.53 6.85 -1.52
N LEU A 63 20.09 5.83 -0.77
CA LEU A 63 18.70 5.45 -0.68
C LEU A 63 17.87 6.50 0.06
N GLU A 64 18.35 6.99 1.21
CA GLU A 64 17.71 8.05 1.99
C GLU A 64 17.54 9.33 1.16
N TRP A 65 18.56 9.73 0.39
CA TRP A 65 18.43 10.87 -0.53
C TRP A 65 17.23 10.71 -1.48
N ARG A 66 17.08 9.51 -2.06
CA ARG A 66 16.00 9.21 -3.01
C ARG A 66 14.64 9.09 -2.34
N LEU A 67 14.58 8.50 -1.15
CA LEU A 67 13.38 8.48 -0.34
C LEU A 67 12.96 9.88 0.07
N ASP A 68 13.88 10.71 0.56
CA ASP A 68 13.59 12.07 1.00
C ASP A 68 12.89 12.87 -0.10
N GLU A 69 13.45 12.82 -1.32
CA GLU A 69 12.89 13.49 -2.49
C GLU A 69 11.44 13.06 -2.80
N GLN A 70 11.19 11.75 -2.84
CA GLN A 70 9.86 11.20 -3.18
C GLN A 70 8.86 11.34 -2.02
N LEU A 71 9.29 11.19 -0.76
CA LEU A 71 8.44 11.38 0.42
C LEU A 71 8.07 12.85 0.62
N ALA A 72 8.99 13.77 0.32
CA ALA A 72 8.70 15.20 0.26
C ALA A 72 7.69 15.50 -0.86
N LEU A 73 7.78 14.80 -2.01
CA LEU A 73 6.80 14.91 -3.10
C LEU A 73 5.42 14.43 -2.67
N VAL A 74 5.33 13.29 -2.02
CA VAL A 74 4.06 12.78 -1.45
C VAL A 74 3.47 13.78 -0.47
N SER A 75 4.29 14.30 0.45
CA SER A 75 3.86 15.21 1.51
C SER A 75 3.34 16.56 0.99
N ARG A 76 3.92 17.09 -0.10
CA ARG A 76 3.49 18.37 -0.70
C ARG A 76 2.29 18.24 -1.63
N THR A 77 2.04 17.04 -2.14
CA THR A 77 1.03 16.78 -3.16
C THR A 77 -0.30 16.32 -2.56
N LEU A 78 -0.25 15.34 -1.66
CA LEU A 78 -1.46 14.71 -1.15
C LEU A 78 -2.13 15.58 -0.08
N PRO A 79 -3.46 15.48 0.10
CA PRO A 79 -4.15 16.20 1.16
C PRO A 79 -3.60 15.85 2.55
N ALA A 80 -3.33 16.87 3.37
CA ALA A 80 -2.67 16.72 4.66
C ALA A 80 -3.29 15.67 5.62
N PRO A 81 -4.64 15.51 5.71
CA PRO A 81 -5.22 14.44 6.51
C PRO A 81 -4.80 13.03 6.06
N HIS A 82 -4.65 12.83 4.75
CA HIS A 82 -4.24 11.54 4.17
C HIS A 82 -2.74 11.32 4.32
N VAL A 83 -1.91 12.36 4.19
CA VAL A 83 -0.47 12.27 4.49
C VAL A 83 -0.25 11.84 5.94
N ARG A 84 -1.01 12.39 6.89
CA ARG A 84 -0.92 11.98 8.30
C ARG A 84 -1.29 10.50 8.47
N LEU A 85 -2.39 10.06 7.88
CA LEU A 85 -2.80 8.65 7.90
C LEU A 85 -1.70 7.73 7.36
N LEU A 86 -1.11 8.06 6.21
CA LEU A 86 -0.07 7.23 5.59
C LEU A 86 1.21 7.17 6.43
N ARG A 87 1.60 8.26 7.09
CA ARG A 87 2.74 8.26 8.03
C ARG A 87 2.52 7.36 9.25
N GLU A 88 1.29 7.30 9.73
CA GLU A 88 0.91 6.55 10.93
C GLU A 88 0.73 5.06 10.63
N GLU A 89 0.12 4.72 9.49
CA GLU A 89 -0.39 3.37 9.21
C GLU A 89 0.37 2.62 8.10
N THR A 90 1.32 3.26 7.41
CA THR A 90 2.06 2.64 6.30
C THR A 90 3.56 2.71 6.54
N PRO A 91 4.13 1.76 7.30
CA PRO A 91 5.58 1.66 7.46
C PRO A 91 6.27 1.30 6.14
N ILE A 92 7.51 1.75 6.00
CA ILE A 92 8.37 1.45 4.85
C ILE A 92 9.50 0.53 5.33
N TYR A 93 9.59 -0.67 4.76
CA TYR A 93 10.70 -1.59 5.01
C TYR A 93 11.77 -1.42 3.95
N LEU A 94 13.00 -1.16 4.38
CA LEU A 94 14.17 -1.03 3.52
C LEU A 94 15.05 -2.26 3.75
N GLU A 95 15.17 -3.06 2.71
CA GLU A 95 15.89 -4.33 2.76
C GLU A 95 17.11 -4.27 1.85
N LEU A 96 18.04 -5.19 2.10
CA LEU A 96 19.12 -5.53 1.19
C LEU A 96 19.07 -7.04 0.96
N ASP A 97 18.32 -7.48 -0.04
CA ASP A 97 18.26 -8.89 -0.42
C ASP A 97 19.63 -9.37 -0.95
N PRO A 98 20.33 -10.29 -0.25
CA PRO A 98 21.64 -10.78 -0.67
C PRO A 98 21.58 -11.67 -1.94
N ASP A 99 20.40 -12.18 -2.30
CA ASP A 99 20.18 -13.01 -3.48
C ASP A 99 19.62 -12.21 -4.67
N TRP A 100 19.64 -10.86 -4.60
CA TRP A 100 19.11 -9.95 -5.61
C TRP A 100 19.58 -10.22 -7.06
N GLU A 101 20.80 -10.74 -7.25
CA GLU A 101 21.35 -11.06 -8.58
C GLU A 101 21.19 -12.53 -8.99
N ARG A 102 20.59 -13.37 -8.13
CA ARG A 102 20.61 -14.84 -8.26
C ARG A 102 19.30 -15.46 -8.79
N ASP A 103 18.34 -14.66 -9.27
CA ASP A 103 17.16 -15.21 -9.95
C ASP A 103 17.53 -15.79 -11.34
N SER A 104 17.87 -17.07 -11.32
CA SER A 104 18.47 -17.86 -12.40
C SER A 104 17.59 -18.15 -13.62
N ASP A 105 16.57 -17.33 -13.91
CA ASP A 105 15.68 -17.51 -15.06
C ASP A 105 15.93 -16.49 -16.19
N GLY A 106 16.96 -15.65 -16.07
CA GLY A 106 17.36 -14.73 -17.15
C GLY A 106 16.32 -13.65 -17.47
N MET A 107 15.34 -13.44 -16.59
CA MET A 107 14.54 -12.23 -16.60
C MET A 107 15.42 -11.07 -16.16
N ARG A 108 15.44 -10.00 -16.94
CA ARG A 108 16.09 -8.75 -16.54
C ARG A 108 15.48 -8.35 -15.20
N VAL A 109 16.32 -8.19 -14.18
CA VAL A 109 15.99 -7.55 -12.90
C VAL A 109 15.31 -6.22 -13.22
N GLY A 110 13.98 -6.23 -13.26
CA GLY A 110 13.20 -5.26 -14.03
C GLY A 110 11.98 -4.88 -13.24
N ASN A 111 12.07 -3.73 -12.55
CA ASN A 111 10.99 -2.91 -11.99
C ASN A 111 9.96 -3.52 -11.01
N GLU A 112 9.83 -4.84 -10.86
CA GLU A 112 8.77 -5.45 -10.05
C GLU A 112 9.28 -5.97 -8.70
N TYR A 113 9.53 -5.06 -7.73
CA TYR A 113 10.11 -5.44 -6.45
C TYR A 113 9.79 -4.46 -5.30
N LEU A 114 9.77 -3.15 -5.58
CA LEU A 114 9.23 -2.17 -4.64
C LEU A 114 7.71 -2.15 -4.76
N ALA A 115 6.99 -2.49 -3.68
CA ALA A 115 5.53 -2.50 -3.70
C ALA A 115 4.91 -2.35 -2.30
N TYR A 116 3.62 -1.97 -2.27
CA TYR A 116 2.76 -2.12 -1.11
C TYR A 116 2.25 -3.56 -0.97
N TYR A 117 2.46 -4.17 0.20
CA TYR A 117 2.06 -5.53 0.52
C TYR A 117 1.10 -5.58 1.71
N ARG A 118 0.05 -6.42 1.60
CA ARG A 118 -0.79 -6.84 2.73
C ARG A 118 -1.17 -8.32 2.62
N GLY A 119 -0.88 -9.07 3.67
CA GLY A 119 -0.87 -10.54 3.82
C GLY A 119 -2.22 -11.26 3.68
N ARG A 120 -3.27 -10.58 3.18
CA ARG A 120 -4.54 -11.23 2.83
C ARG A 120 -4.65 -11.59 1.34
N PHE A 121 -3.78 -11.05 0.47
CA PHE A 121 -3.96 -11.12 -0.98
C PHE A 121 -2.66 -11.35 -1.76
N LEU A 122 -1.92 -12.40 -1.42
CA LEU A 122 -0.79 -12.84 -2.23
C LEU A 122 -1.17 -14.13 -2.98
N PRO A 123 -1.21 -14.13 -4.33
CA PRO A 123 -1.26 -15.39 -5.07
C PRO A 123 -0.01 -16.22 -4.73
N TRP A 124 -0.13 -17.54 -4.76
CA TRP A 124 0.87 -18.46 -4.23
C TRP A 124 2.29 -18.28 -4.83
N ARG A 125 2.40 -17.75 -6.06
CA ARG A 125 3.69 -17.37 -6.68
C ARG A 125 4.33 -16.11 -6.07
N SER A 126 3.54 -15.13 -5.62
CA SER A 126 4.03 -13.92 -4.95
C SER A 126 4.40 -14.18 -3.48
N LEU A 127 3.91 -15.29 -2.89
CA LEU A 127 4.32 -15.71 -1.56
C LEU A 127 5.81 -16.00 -1.54
N GLN A 128 6.35 -16.74 -2.52
CA GLN A 128 7.76 -17.10 -2.55
C GLN A 128 8.70 -15.88 -2.54
N TYR A 129 8.32 -14.79 -3.22
CA TYR A 129 9.08 -13.53 -3.21
C TYR A 129 8.81 -12.67 -1.98
N THR A 130 7.59 -12.63 -1.43
CA THR A 130 7.36 -11.96 -0.13
C THR A 130 7.98 -12.70 1.05
N TRP A 131 8.31 -13.99 0.92
CA TRP A 131 9.18 -14.71 1.87
C TRP A 131 10.62 -14.20 1.80
N THR A 132 11.09 -13.81 0.62
CA THR A 132 12.43 -13.20 0.41
C THR A 132 12.46 -11.73 0.81
N VAL A 133 11.40 -10.97 0.50
CA VAL A 133 11.35 -9.51 0.61
C VAL A 133 11.02 -9.00 2.01
N LEU A 134 10.37 -9.80 2.86
CA LEU A 134 10.20 -9.44 4.28
C LEU A 134 10.64 -10.63 5.13
N ARG A 135 11.60 -10.38 6.04
CA ARG A 135 12.14 -11.38 6.96
C ARG A 135 10.99 -12.14 7.67
N GLU A 136 11.17 -13.44 7.87
CA GLU A 136 10.21 -14.24 8.63
C GLU A 136 9.90 -13.57 9.98
N GLY A 137 8.61 -13.41 10.28
CA GLY A 137 8.15 -12.73 11.49
C GLY A 137 7.74 -11.26 11.34
N VAL A 138 8.03 -10.58 10.21
CA VAL A 138 7.47 -9.24 9.99
C VAL A 138 5.93 -9.34 9.91
N PRO A 139 5.15 -8.48 10.61
CA PRO A 139 3.69 -8.47 10.53
C PRO A 139 3.20 -8.27 9.10
N ARG A 140 2.56 -9.30 8.54
CA ARG A 140 2.04 -9.26 7.17
C ARG A 140 0.58 -8.81 7.12
N ASP A 141 -0.15 -8.88 8.23
CA ASP A 141 -1.53 -8.38 8.30
C ASP A 141 -1.62 -6.85 8.33
N VAL A 142 -0.52 -6.21 8.72
CA VAL A 142 -0.29 -4.77 8.60
C VAL A 142 0.22 -4.49 7.18
N GLY A 143 -0.45 -3.58 6.48
CA GLY A 143 -0.02 -3.19 5.14
C GLY A 143 1.25 -2.34 5.20
N ALA A 144 2.23 -2.62 4.34
CA ALA A 144 3.51 -1.93 4.35
C ALA A 144 4.06 -1.76 2.93
N ILE A 145 4.84 -0.70 2.72
CA ILE A 145 5.65 -0.57 1.51
C ILE A 145 6.98 -1.27 1.77
N THR A 146 7.43 -2.12 0.85
CA THR A 146 8.74 -2.75 0.94
C THR A 146 9.62 -2.36 -0.22
N VAL A 147 10.84 -1.96 0.08
CA VAL A 147 11.94 -1.74 -0.86
C VAL A 147 12.92 -2.90 -0.66
N PRO A 148 12.83 -3.97 -1.47
CA PRO A 148 13.59 -5.21 -1.23
C PRO A 148 15.10 -5.08 -1.50
N HIS A 149 15.46 -4.11 -2.33
CA HIS A 149 16.85 -3.78 -2.58
C HIS A 149 16.97 -2.28 -2.90
N PRO A 150 17.98 -1.56 -2.37
CA PRO A 150 18.08 -0.10 -2.52
C PRO A 150 18.15 0.36 -3.99
N SER A 151 18.71 -0.47 -4.86
CA SER A 151 18.82 -0.19 -6.30
C SER A 151 17.45 0.03 -6.97
N THR A 152 16.38 -0.61 -6.49
CA THR A 152 15.03 -0.48 -7.08
C THR A 152 14.55 0.96 -7.08
N LEU A 153 14.63 1.64 -5.94
CA LEU A 153 14.24 3.04 -5.82
C LEU A 153 15.28 4.00 -6.39
N ILE A 154 16.57 3.68 -6.24
CA ILE A 154 17.66 4.54 -6.77
C ILE A 154 17.60 4.61 -8.29
N GLN A 155 17.37 3.48 -8.96
CA GLN A 155 17.30 3.39 -10.43
C GLN A 155 15.95 3.86 -10.96
N SER A 156 14.85 3.65 -10.24
CA SER A 156 13.52 4.07 -10.69
C SER A 156 13.43 5.57 -10.92
N HIS A 157 14.22 6.40 -10.21
CA HIS A 157 14.19 7.86 -10.37
C HIS A 157 14.31 8.35 -11.84
N ALA A 158 15.07 7.66 -12.68
CA ALA A 158 15.23 8.05 -14.09
C ALA A 158 13.98 7.79 -14.95
N GLY A 159 13.14 6.81 -14.58
CA GLY A 159 12.00 6.36 -15.36
C GLY A 159 10.63 6.47 -14.67
N HIS A 160 10.61 6.58 -13.35
CA HIS A 160 9.43 6.64 -12.47
C HIS A 160 9.74 7.40 -11.17
N PRO A 161 9.93 8.73 -11.23
CA PRO A 161 10.30 9.56 -10.07
C PRO A 161 9.18 9.68 -9.01
N THR A 162 8.02 9.06 -9.25
CA THR A 162 6.79 9.15 -8.46
C THR A 162 6.37 7.79 -7.92
N LEU A 163 7.27 6.81 -7.94
CA LEU A 163 7.00 5.44 -7.49
C LEU A 163 6.46 5.37 -6.05
N MET A 164 6.98 6.17 -5.12
CA MET A 164 6.42 6.19 -3.75
C MET A 164 4.98 6.73 -3.73
N LEU A 165 4.63 7.69 -4.59
CA LEU A 165 3.25 8.18 -4.69
C LEU A 165 2.31 7.06 -5.19
N HIS A 166 2.77 6.26 -6.14
CA HIS A 166 2.06 5.09 -6.64
C HIS A 166 1.78 4.09 -5.51
N GLU A 167 2.80 3.69 -4.75
CA GLU A 167 2.63 2.74 -3.66
C GLU A 167 1.79 3.29 -2.50
N PHE A 168 1.91 4.58 -2.19
CA PHE A 168 1.05 5.20 -1.20
C PHE A 168 -0.40 5.32 -1.67
N ALA A 169 -0.67 5.34 -2.98
CA ALA A 169 -2.03 5.24 -3.48
C ALA A 169 -2.62 3.85 -3.18
N HIS A 170 -1.87 2.77 -3.38
CA HIS A 170 -2.30 1.44 -2.93
C HIS A 170 -2.55 1.37 -1.42
N ALA A 171 -1.62 1.91 -0.62
CA ALA A 171 -1.78 1.95 0.82
C ALA A 171 -3.03 2.74 1.25
N PHE A 172 -3.27 3.89 0.62
CA PHE A 172 -4.45 4.69 0.88
C PHE A 172 -5.74 3.95 0.51
N GLU A 173 -5.79 3.31 -0.66
CA GLU A 173 -6.96 2.56 -1.11
C GLU A 173 -7.29 1.41 -0.14
N ASP A 174 -6.27 0.74 0.35
CA ASP A 174 -6.42 -0.32 1.33
C ASP A 174 -6.91 0.20 2.68
N LEU A 175 -6.28 1.24 3.22
CA LEU A 175 -6.66 1.82 4.50
C LEU A 175 -8.06 2.41 4.48
N LYS A 176 -8.45 3.04 3.36
CA LYS A 176 -9.72 3.76 3.24
C LYS A 176 -10.87 2.88 2.79
N PHE A 177 -10.61 1.96 1.87
CA PHE A 177 -11.64 1.18 1.19
C PHE A 177 -11.41 -0.32 1.25
N ASN A 178 -10.29 -0.79 1.84
CA ASN A 178 -9.90 -2.19 1.84
C ASN A 178 -9.93 -2.77 0.41
N PHE A 179 -9.45 -1.98 -0.56
CA PHE A 179 -9.48 -2.27 -2.01
C PHE A 179 -10.88 -2.56 -2.58
N ALA A 180 -11.94 -2.06 -1.94
CA ALA A 180 -13.33 -2.40 -2.28
C ALA A 180 -14.20 -1.16 -2.53
N SER A 181 -13.62 -0.10 -3.11
CA SER A 181 -14.38 1.11 -3.48
C SER A 181 -15.29 0.83 -4.69
N PRO A 182 -16.63 0.89 -4.53
CA PRO A 182 -17.54 0.62 -5.65
C PRO A 182 -17.43 1.66 -6.77
N ALA A 183 -17.08 2.91 -6.44
CA ALA A 183 -16.91 3.97 -7.41
C ALA A 183 -15.67 3.76 -8.30
N ILE A 184 -14.55 3.35 -7.69
CA ILE A 184 -13.31 3.02 -8.42
C ILE A 184 -13.54 1.79 -9.30
N GLN A 185 -14.17 0.74 -8.75
CA GLN A 185 -14.48 -0.47 -9.53
C GLN A 185 -15.36 -0.15 -10.73
N ALA A 186 -16.44 0.62 -10.55
CA ALA A 186 -17.34 0.97 -11.63
C ALA A 186 -16.67 1.85 -12.70
N ALA A 187 -15.79 2.77 -12.31
CA ALA A 187 -15.02 3.57 -13.27
C ALA A 187 -14.03 2.71 -14.06
N TYR A 188 -13.29 1.83 -13.38
CA TYR A 188 -12.39 0.87 -14.01
C TYR A 188 -13.13 -0.02 -15.01
N ASP A 189 -14.26 -0.63 -14.62
CA ASP A 189 -15.02 -1.53 -15.49
C ASP A 189 -15.45 -0.84 -16.79
N ARG A 190 -15.87 0.43 -16.72
CA ARG A 190 -16.22 1.24 -17.89
C ARG A 190 -15.00 1.52 -18.75
N ALA A 191 -13.91 1.99 -18.16
CA ALA A 191 -12.69 2.30 -18.88
C ALA A 191 -12.08 1.06 -19.57
N HIS A 192 -12.08 -0.08 -18.88
CA HIS A 192 -11.57 -1.35 -19.38
C HIS A 192 -12.42 -1.88 -20.54
N ALA A 193 -13.75 -1.82 -20.41
CA ALA A 193 -14.68 -2.20 -21.47
C ALA A 193 -14.56 -1.29 -22.71
N ALA A 194 -14.36 0.01 -22.50
CA ALA A 194 -14.13 0.99 -23.56
C ALA A 194 -12.69 0.98 -24.09
N ARG A 195 -11.79 0.19 -23.49
CA ARG A 195 -10.37 0.07 -23.86
C ARG A 195 -9.62 1.41 -23.87
N LEU A 196 -9.97 2.34 -22.97
CA LEU A 196 -9.42 3.70 -22.96
C LEU A 196 -7.89 3.75 -22.79
N TYR A 197 -7.33 2.74 -22.13
CA TYR A 197 -5.92 2.65 -21.77
C TYR A 197 -5.17 1.56 -22.53
N ARG A 198 -5.79 0.97 -23.57
CA ARG A 198 -5.14 0.01 -24.46
C ARG A 198 -4.86 0.65 -25.80
N ASP A 199 -3.58 0.76 -26.14
CA ASP A 199 -3.18 1.02 -27.52
C ASP A 199 -2.96 -0.31 -28.24
N ASP A 200 -3.43 -0.42 -29.48
CA ASP A 200 -3.43 -1.67 -30.27
C ASP A 200 -2.02 -2.09 -30.74
N LEU A 201 -1.01 -1.26 -30.51
CA LEU A 201 0.30 -1.42 -31.11
C LEU A 201 1.50 -1.55 -30.18
N THR A 202 1.46 -1.31 -28.85
CA THR A 202 2.60 -1.68 -27.93
C THR A 202 2.52 -1.24 -26.45
N SER A 203 1.47 -0.56 -25.95
CA SER A 203 1.48 -0.10 -24.55
C SER A 203 0.30 -0.63 -23.74
N ASP A 204 0.57 -1.60 -22.87
CA ASP A 204 -0.26 -1.86 -21.69
C ASP A 204 -0.05 -0.70 -20.73
N HIS A 205 -0.82 0.37 -20.88
CA HIS A 205 -0.85 1.42 -19.89
C HIS A 205 -1.23 0.77 -18.55
N TYR A 206 -0.45 1.03 -17.50
CA TYR A 206 -0.50 0.24 -16.25
C TYR A 206 -1.91 0.25 -15.61
N ALA A 207 -2.65 1.34 -15.85
CA ALA A 207 -4.05 1.50 -15.47
C ALA A 207 -5.02 0.43 -16.03
N ASP A 208 -4.72 -0.26 -17.13
CA ASP A 208 -5.62 -1.31 -17.69
C ASP A 208 -5.43 -2.68 -17.00
N ARG A 209 -4.43 -2.84 -16.13
CA ARG A 209 -4.08 -4.15 -15.55
C ARG A 209 -5.16 -4.68 -14.61
N ASN A 210 -5.60 -3.85 -13.66
CA ASN A 210 -6.64 -4.17 -12.67
C ASN A 210 -7.10 -2.88 -11.94
N PRO A 211 -8.20 -2.92 -11.16
CA PRO A 211 -8.72 -1.73 -10.47
C PRO A 211 -7.75 -1.02 -9.52
N ARG A 212 -6.78 -1.74 -8.93
CA ARG A 212 -5.80 -1.15 -8.00
C ARG A 212 -4.76 -0.33 -8.76
N GLU A 213 -4.25 -0.89 -9.85
CA GLU A 213 -3.31 -0.19 -10.72
C GLU A 213 -3.97 0.99 -11.44
N TYR A 214 -5.24 0.82 -11.80
CA TYR A 214 -6.08 1.91 -12.24
C TYR A 214 -6.14 3.03 -11.20
N PHE A 215 -6.43 2.73 -9.93
CA PHE A 215 -6.45 3.75 -8.89
C PHE A 215 -5.09 4.46 -8.71
N ALA A 216 -4.01 3.68 -8.62
CA ALA A 216 -2.67 4.22 -8.37
C ALA A 216 -2.14 5.06 -9.55
N THR A 217 -2.20 4.53 -10.77
CA THR A 217 -1.75 5.24 -11.98
C THR A 217 -2.57 6.50 -12.24
N LEU A 218 -3.90 6.44 -12.09
CA LEU A 218 -4.73 7.63 -12.29
C LEU A 218 -4.53 8.66 -11.17
N SER A 219 -4.18 8.24 -9.95
CA SER A 219 -3.80 9.17 -8.88
C SER A 219 -2.54 9.95 -9.24
N GLU A 220 -1.51 9.29 -9.80
CA GLU A 220 -0.32 9.97 -10.30
C GLU A 220 -0.66 11.02 -11.37
N ILE A 221 -1.50 10.66 -12.34
CA ILE A 221 -1.93 11.59 -13.39
C ILE A 221 -2.79 12.73 -12.83
N TYR A 222 -3.73 12.43 -11.93
CA TYR A 222 -4.64 13.40 -11.30
C TYR A 222 -3.89 14.50 -10.55
N PHE A 223 -2.79 14.13 -9.87
CA PHE A 223 -1.93 15.08 -9.17
C PHE A 223 -0.86 15.73 -10.08
N GLY A 224 -0.83 15.38 -11.38
CA GLY A 224 0.12 15.94 -12.34
C GLY A 224 1.54 15.40 -12.20
N LEU A 225 1.68 14.19 -11.67
CA LEU A 225 2.93 13.55 -11.28
C LEU A 225 3.07 12.16 -11.90
N THR A 226 2.68 11.99 -13.16
CA THR A 226 2.93 10.72 -13.84
C THR A 226 4.31 10.68 -14.47
N LYS A 227 4.89 9.47 -14.55
CA LYS A 227 6.06 9.19 -15.38
C LYS A 227 5.76 9.18 -16.88
N ASP A 228 4.50 9.01 -17.26
CA ASP A 228 4.11 8.77 -18.63
C ASP A 228 4.20 10.05 -19.45
N LYS A 229 4.86 9.96 -20.61
CA LYS A 229 5.02 11.09 -21.53
C LYS A 229 3.89 11.20 -22.55
N ALA A 230 3.13 10.12 -22.75
CA ALA A 230 2.00 10.06 -23.67
C ALA A 230 0.68 10.28 -22.93
N PRO A 231 -0.34 10.89 -23.57
CA PRO A 231 -1.66 11.05 -22.97
C PRO A 231 -2.30 9.71 -22.54
N PRO A 232 -3.07 9.68 -21.44
CA PRO A 232 -3.38 10.83 -20.57
C PRO A 232 -2.27 11.07 -19.52
N ASN A 233 -1.47 12.10 -19.72
CA ASN A 233 -0.35 12.46 -18.83
C ASN A 233 -0.55 13.77 -18.07
N THR A 234 -1.75 14.34 -18.15
CA THR A 234 -2.12 15.54 -17.40
C THR A 234 -3.51 15.35 -16.79
N PRO A 235 -3.86 16.06 -15.71
CA PRO A 235 -5.20 15.99 -15.12
C PRO A 235 -6.29 16.36 -16.14
N ALA A 236 -6.01 17.33 -17.03
CA ALA A 236 -6.94 17.74 -18.08
C ALA A 236 -7.12 16.65 -19.15
N ALA A 237 -6.03 16.00 -19.59
CA ALA A 237 -6.11 14.89 -20.54
C ALA A 237 -6.83 13.68 -19.93
N LEU A 238 -6.58 13.37 -18.65
CA LEU A 238 -7.31 12.33 -17.92
C LEU A 238 -8.80 12.65 -17.88
N LYS A 239 -9.18 13.87 -17.51
CA LYS A 239 -10.60 14.28 -17.47
C LYS A 239 -11.28 14.21 -18.83
N ALA A 240 -10.55 14.49 -19.91
CA ALA A 240 -11.07 14.42 -21.28
C ALA A 240 -11.24 12.98 -21.77
N LEU A 241 -10.30 12.09 -21.45
CA LEU A 241 -10.33 10.68 -21.87
C LEU A 241 -11.29 9.85 -20.99
N ASP A 242 -11.18 9.99 -19.68
CA ASP A 242 -11.86 9.19 -18.67
C ASP A 242 -12.45 10.09 -17.57
N PRO A 243 -13.56 10.80 -17.86
CA PRO A 243 -14.20 11.70 -16.91
C PRO A 243 -14.74 10.97 -15.67
N ASP A 244 -15.16 9.71 -15.80
CA ASP A 244 -15.63 8.87 -14.70
C ASP A 244 -14.48 8.50 -13.76
N GLY A 245 -13.35 8.07 -14.32
CA GLY A 245 -12.10 7.82 -13.59
C GLY A 245 -11.61 9.07 -12.86
N TYR A 246 -11.52 10.21 -13.56
CA TYR A 246 -11.14 11.47 -12.96
C TYR A 246 -12.02 11.82 -11.75
N ALA A 247 -13.34 11.69 -11.89
CA ALA A 247 -14.28 11.97 -10.81
C ALA A 247 -14.13 10.98 -9.63
N ALA A 248 -13.90 9.70 -9.91
CA ALA A 248 -13.68 8.68 -8.89
C ALA A 248 -12.41 8.95 -8.06
N ILE A 249 -11.30 9.31 -8.72
CA ILE A 249 -10.04 9.68 -8.05
C ILE A 249 -10.21 10.94 -7.21
N ALA A 250 -10.82 12.00 -7.77
CA ALA A 250 -11.08 13.25 -7.05
C ALA A 250 -11.90 13.00 -5.76
N ALA A 251 -12.96 12.20 -5.89
CA ALA A 251 -13.82 11.83 -4.76
C ALA A 251 -13.08 10.99 -3.72
N ALA A 252 -12.29 10.00 -4.15
CA ALA A 252 -11.52 9.13 -3.25
C ALA A 252 -10.53 9.94 -2.39
N TRP A 253 -9.77 10.84 -3.02
CA TRP A 253 -8.85 11.74 -2.30
C TRP A 253 -9.57 12.87 -1.56
N SER A 254 -10.91 12.96 -1.66
CA SER A 254 -11.72 14.03 -1.07
C SER A 254 -11.21 15.43 -1.45
N VAL A 255 -10.58 15.54 -2.63
CA VAL A 255 -10.20 16.80 -3.21
C VAL A 255 -11.47 17.32 -3.86
N ASN A 256 -12.06 18.37 -3.30
CA ASN A 256 -13.16 19.06 -3.98
C ASN A 256 -12.65 19.40 -5.39
N PRO A 257 -13.36 19.01 -6.46
CA PRO A 257 -13.10 19.57 -7.77
C PRO A 257 -13.52 21.04 -7.67
N LYS A 258 -12.60 21.88 -7.19
CA LYS A 258 -12.65 23.28 -7.58
C LYS A 258 -12.37 23.28 -9.07
N ALA A 259 -13.47 23.23 -9.81
CA ALA A 259 -13.57 23.72 -11.16
C ALA A 259 -12.90 25.11 -11.25
N PRO A 260 -12.35 25.46 -12.43
CA PRO A 260 -11.76 26.77 -12.67
C PRO A 260 -12.65 27.93 -12.22
#